data_AF-X1QF73-F1
#
_entry.id   AF-X1QF73-F1
#
_cell.length_a   1.000
_cell.length_b   1.000
_cell.length_c   1.000
_cell.angle_alpha   90.00
_cell.angle_beta   90.00
_cell.angle_gamma   90.00
#
_symmetry.space_group_name_H-M   'P 1'
#
loop_
_entity.id
_entity.type
_entity.pdbx_description
1 polymer ?
#
loop_
_entity_poly.entity_id
_entity_poly.type
_entity_poly.pdbx_seq_one_letter_code
_entity_poly.pdbx_strand_id
1 'polypeptide(L)'
;MIRKYVRTGQPTMSRREWLGMFKTVLSNTPKRNGEPVPITIRQLWYLMISHPYNYLINVKEVYNSMDGWITEFRKTGEIDWRLIEDRSRHEISGEDDESPEPDKYISQMIKGIEKTN
;
A
#
# COMPACT_ATOMS: atom_id res chain seq x y z
N MET A 1 16.94 -2.57 10.68
CA MET A 1 16.62 -3.35 11.89
C MET A 1 15.22 -2.97 12.37
N ILE A 2 14.16 -3.68 11.95
CA ILE A 2 12.83 -3.66 12.60
C ILE A 2 12.26 -5.08 12.50
N ARG A 3 12.48 -5.89 13.54
CA ARG A 3 11.66 -7.07 13.85
C ARG A 3 11.26 -6.94 15.31
N LYS A 4 10.12 -6.29 15.56
CA LYS A 4 9.46 -6.28 16.86
C LYS A 4 8.08 -6.93 16.73
N TYR A 5 8.06 -8.21 16.36
CA TYR A 5 6.84 -9.01 16.47
C TYR A 5 7.22 -10.44 16.87
N VAL A 6 7.60 -10.57 18.14
CA VAL A 6 7.73 -11.88 18.78
C VAL A 6 6.32 -12.27 19.24
N ARG A 7 5.76 -13.28 18.56
CA ARG A 7 5.12 -14.46 19.14
C ARG A 7 4.61 -14.24 20.58
N THR A 8 3.28 -14.18 20.74
CA THR A 8 2.45 -13.99 21.97
C THR A 8 1.88 -12.57 22.14
N GLY A 9 0.59 -12.37 21.79
CA GLY A 9 -0.16 -11.15 22.08
C GLY A 9 0.39 -9.89 21.40
N GLN A 10 -0.08 -9.61 20.18
CA GLN A 10 0.36 -8.44 19.40
C GLN A 10 0.30 -7.15 20.25
N PRO A 11 1.42 -6.43 20.47
CA PRO A 11 1.33 -5.06 20.95
C PRO A 11 0.59 -4.27 19.87
N THR A 12 -0.58 -3.73 20.22
CA THR A 12 -1.36 -2.85 19.33
C THR A 12 -0.45 -1.71 18.87
N MET A 13 -0.09 -1.70 17.58
CA MET A 13 0.62 -0.57 16.99
C MET A 13 -0.15 0.70 17.27
N SER A 14 0.56 1.72 17.74
CA SER A 14 -0.02 3.02 18.01
C SER A 14 -0.46 3.69 16.71
N ARG A 15 -1.45 4.57 16.83
CA ARG A 15 -1.90 5.46 15.75
C ARG A 15 -0.73 6.16 15.03
N ARG A 16 0.27 6.62 15.80
CA ARG A 16 1.45 7.32 15.25
C ARG A 16 2.32 6.40 14.39
N GLU A 17 2.48 5.14 14.79
CA GLU A 17 3.24 4.15 14.01
C GLU A 17 2.53 3.85 12.70
N TRP A 18 1.21 3.61 12.74
CA TRP A 18 0.40 3.41 11.54
C TRP A 18 0.51 4.58 10.56
N LEU A 19 0.31 5.80 11.07
CA LEU A 19 0.40 6.99 10.23
C LEU A 19 1.79 7.16 9.62
N GLY A 20 2.85 6.93 10.41
CA GLY A 20 4.23 7.04 9.95
C GLY A 20 4.50 6.09 8.78
N MET A 21 4.13 4.81 8.95
CA MET A 21 4.30 3.81 7.89
C MET A 21 3.53 4.19 6.62
N PHE A 22 2.26 4.59 6.75
CA PHE A 22 1.46 4.98 5.58
C PHE A 22 2.04 6.17 4.84
N LYS A 23 2.45 7.23 5.56
CA LYS A 23 3.08 8.40 4.93
C LYS A 23 4.36 8.02 4.21
N THR A 24 5.19 7.16 4.80
CA THR A 24 6.41 6.67 4.16
C THR A 24 6.12 5.87 2.91
N VAL A 25 5.14 4.97 2.92
CA VAL A 25 4.81 4.19 1.71
C VAL A 25 4.23 5.09 0.63
N LEU A 26 3.25 5.93 0.96
CA LEU A 26 2.58 6.83 0.02
C LEU A 26 3.50 7.92 -0.53
N SER A 27 4.50 8.39 0.21
CA SER A 27 5.47 9.36 -0.31
C SER A 27 6.38 8.78 -1.39
N ASN A 28 6.57 7.45 -1.37
CA ASN A 28 7.44 6.72 -2.27
C ASN A 28 6.67 6.02 -3.41
N THR A 29 5.36 6.20 -3.52
CA THR A 29 4.60 5.66 -4.64
C THR A 29 4.98 6.37 -5.94
N PRO A 30 4.93 5.66 -7.08
CA PRO A 30 5.24 6.25 -8.38
C PRO A 30 4.41 7.51 -8.66
N LYS A 31 5.04 8.47 -9.31
CA LYS A 31 4.39 9.69 -9.79
C LYS A 31 4.34 9.68 -11.32
N ARG A 32 3.22 10.10 -11.88
CA ARG A 32 3.03 10.29 -13.33
C ARG A 32 2.84 11.77 -13.60
N ASN A 33 3.70 12.36 -14.43
CA ASN A 33 3.69 13.80 -14.73
C ASN A 33 3.79 14.71 -13.49
N GLY A 34 4.51 14.26 -12.45
CA GLY A 34 4.66 15.00 -11.20
C GLY A 34 3.55 14.73 -10.17
N GLU A 35 2.44 14.11 -10.58
CA GLU A 35 1.31 13.80 -9.70
C GLU A 35 1.38 12.37 -9.16
N PRO A 36 1.00 12.11 -7.89
CA PRO A 36 0.92 10.77 -7.34
C PRO A 36 -0.05 9.88 -8.13
N VAL A 37 0.38 8.64 -8.42
CA VAL A 37 -0.53 7.62 -8.97
C VAL A 37 -1.28 6.96 -7.81
N PRO A 38 -2.63 6.97 -7.82
CA PRO A 38 -3.41 6.29 -6.78
C PRO A 38 -3.09 4.80 -6.73
N ILE A 39 -2.97 4.26 -5.52
CA ILE A 39 -2.79 2.82 -5.30
C ILE A 39 -4.00 2.21 -4.61
N THR A 40 -4.33 0.97 -4.93
CA THR A 40 -5.41 0.26 -4.23
C THR A 40 -5.00 -0.11 -2.79
N ILE A 41 -5.98 -0.34 -1.92
CA ILE A 41 -5.74 -0.86 -0.56
C ILE A 41 -4.91 -2.15 -0.59
N ARG A 42 -5.13 -3.02 -1.59
CA ARG A 42 -4.36 -4.26 -1.76
C ARG A 42 -2.91 -4.01 -2.14
N GLN A 43 -2.64 -3.05 -3.04
CA GLN A 43 -1.26 -2.67 -3.38
C GLN A 43 -0.54 -2.06 -2.17
N LEU A 44 -1.21 -1.19 -1.41
CA LEU A 44 -0.68 -0.67 -0.16
C LEU A 44 -0.35 -1.80 0.83
N TRP A 45 -1.27 -2.76 1.01
CA TRP A 45 -1.03 -3.94 1.84
C TRP A 45 0.25 -4.69 1.43
N TYR A 46 0.39 -5.00 0.13
CA TYR A 46 1.57 -5.71 -0.36
C TYR A 46 2.85 -4.92 -0.13
N LEU A 47 2.87 -3.61 -0.36
CA LEU A 47 4.02 -2.77 -0.02
C LEU A 47 4.37 -2.85 1.47
N MET A 48 3.37 -2.86 2.36
CA MET A 48 3.58 -2.90 3.81
C MET A 48 4.13 -4.24 4.31
N ILE A 49 3.78 -5.37 3.69
CA ILE A 49 4.24 -6.73 4.11
C ILE A 49 5.46 -7.23 3.35
N SER A 50 5.88 -6.55 2.28
CA SER A 50 6.98 -7.00 1.40
C SER A 50 8.13 -6.00 1.37
N HIS A 51 9.23 -6.39 0.72
CA HIS A 51 10.37 -5.50 0.51
C HIS A 51 9.92 -4.29 -0.35
N PRO A 52 10.34 -3.05 -0.04
CA PRO A 52 11.40 -2.67 0.92
C PRO A 52 10.96 -2.47 2.37
N TYR A 53 9.66 -2.39 2.66
CA TYR A 53 9.20 -1.94 3.97
C TYR A 53 9.14 -3.05 5.01
N ASN A 54 8.48 -4.16 4.68
CA ASN A 54 8.29 -5.32 5.55
C ASN A 54 7.89 -4.93 6.99
N TYR A 55 6.99 -3.95 7.10
CA TYR A 55 6.52 -3.40 8.36
C TYR A 55 5.57 -4.34 9.09
N LEU A 56 4.79 -5.11 8.34
CA LEU A 56 3.65 -5.87 8.84
C LEU A 56 3.80 -7.37 8.59
N ILE A 57 3.17 -8.18 9.44
CA ILE A 57 3.04 -9.62 9.22
C ILE A 57 1.83 -9.85 8.31
N ASN A 58 1.97 -10.77 7.35
CA ASN A 58 0.90 -11.17 6.44
C ASN A 58 -0.17 -12.04 7.14
N VAL A 59 -1.03 -11.42 7.96
CA VAL A 59 -2.19 -12.04 8.60
C VAL A 59 -3.44 -11.17 8.45
N LYS A 60 -4.60 -11.81 8.43
CA LYS A 60 -5.90 -11.16 8.14
C LYS A 60 -6.27 -10.08 9.16
N GLU A 61 -5.95 -10.30 10.43
CA GLU A 61 -6.24 -9.37 11.53
C GLU A 61 -5.50 -8.04 11.36
N VAL A 62 -4.26 -8.10 10.87
CA VAL A 62 -3.43 -6.92 10.62
C VAL A 62 -3.93 -6.18 9.37
N TYR A 63 -4.39 -6.89 8.34
CA TYR A 63 -5.05 -6.29 7.18
C TYR A 63 -6.32 -5.52 7.58
N ASN A 64 -7.19 -6.14 8.38
CA ASN A 64 -8.42 -5.49 8.87
C ASN A 64 -8.10 -4.25 9.72
N SER A 65 -7.06 -4.33 10.55
CA SER A 65 -6.59 -3.19 11.32
C SER A 65 -6.06 -2.06 10.43
N MET A 66 -5.27 -2.40 9.40
CA MET A 66 -4.78 -1.45 8.40
C MET A 66 -5.93 -0.71 7.72
N ASP A 67 -6.94 -1.45 7.25
CA ASP A 67 -8.11 -0.91 6.58
C ASP A 67 -8.91 0.07 7.46
N GLY A 68 -9.09 -0.28 8.74
CA GLY A 68 -9.69 0.59 9.74
C GLY A 68 -8.90 1.89 9.95
N TRP A 69 -7.58 1.79 10.09
CA TRP A 69 -6.72 2.97 10.27
C TRP A 69 -6.69 3.88 9.03
N ILE A 70 -6.67 3.32 7.83
CA ILE A 70 -6.77 4.10 6.57
C ILE A 70 -8.06 4.92 6.57
N THR A 71 -9.18 4.28 6.94
CA THR A 71 -10.48 4.94 7.04
C THR A 71 -10.45 6.08 8.06
N GLU A 72 -9.86 5.87 9.23
CA GLU A 72 -9.72 6.93 10.25
C GLU A 72 -8.87 8.09 9.75
N PHE A 73 -7.68 7.83 9.19
CA PHE A 73 -6.78 8.89 8.74
C PHE A 73 -7.31 9.69 7.55
N ARG A 74 -8.11 9.06 6.68
CA ARG A 74 -8.85 9.77 5.63
C ARG A 74 -9.87 10.74 6.23
N LYS A 75 -10.61 10.31 7.25
CA LYS A 75 -11.61 11.16 7.95
C LYS A 75 -10.96 12.36 8.64
N THR A 76 -9.77 12.18 9.22
CA THR A 76 -9.05 13.27 9.89
C THR A 76 -8.20 14.12 8.95
N GLY A 77 -8.13 13.78 7.65
CA GLY A 77 -7.33 14.51 6.65
C GLY A 77 -5.83 14.27 6.76
N GLU A 78 -5.39 13.27 7.52
CA GLU A 78 -3.97 12.96 7.71
C GLU A 78 -3.35 12.16 6.56
N ILE A 79 -4.21 11.52 5.76
CA ILE A 79 -3.88 10.89 4.49
C ILE A 79 -4.83 11.45 3.43
N ASP A 80 -4.27 11.91 2.31
CA ASP A 80 -5.07 12.34 1.16
C ASP A 80 -5.81 11.14 0.56
N TRP A 81 -7.13 11.24 0.53
CA TRP A 81 -8.03 10.21 0.01
C TRP A 81 -7.77 9.89 -1.46
N ARG A 82 -7.20 10.83 -2.23
CA ARG A 82 -6.89 10.65 -3.66
C ARG A 82 -5.73 9.69 -3.90
N LEU A 83 -4.89 9.46 -2.90
CA LEU A 83 -3.72 8.58 -3.02
C LEU A 83 -4.07 7.10 -2.95
N ILE A 84 -5.24 6.77 -2.39
CA ILE A 84 -5.67 5.40 -2.21
C ILE A 84 -7.01 5.19 -2.91
N GLU A 85 -7.04 4.34 -3.93
CA GLU A 85 -8.23 4.01 -4.69
C GLU A 85 -9.03 2.90 -3.98
N ASP A 86 -10.30 3.19 -3.65
CA ASP A 86 -11.25 2.20 -3.17
C ASP A 86 -11.82 1.39 -4.34
N ARG A 87 -11.00 0.49 -4.87
CA ARG A 87 -11.54 -0.63 -5.64
C ARG A 87 -12.20 -1.57 -4.64
N SER A 88 -13.45 -1.26 -4.29
CA SER A 88 -14.37 -2.31 -3.84
C SER A 88 -14.19 -3.46 -4.82
N ARG A 89 -14.14 -4.70 -4.31
CA ARG A 89 -14.11 -5.89 -5.16
C ARG A 89 -15.40 -5.89 -5.98
N HIS A 90 -15.43 -5.13 -7.07
CA HIS A 90 -16.30 -5.44 -8.18
C HIS A 90 -15.88 -6.85 -8.54
N GLU A 91 -16.82 -7.75 -8.30
CA GLU A 91 -16.69 -9.13 -8.64
C GLU A 91 -16.16 -9.23 -10.06
N ILE A 92 -15.40 -10.29 -10.25
CA ILE A 92 -14.93 -10.79 -11.53
C ILE A 92 -16.19 -11.13 -12.36
N SER A 93 -16.85 -10.12 -12.88
CA SER A 93 -17.58 -10.16 -14.14
C SER A 93 -16.49 -9.90 -15.17
N GLY A 94 -16.01 -10.97 -15.81
CA GLY A 94 -14.87 -10.95 -16.71
C GLY A 94 -15.18 -10.31 -18.06
N GLU A 95 -15.67 -9.07 -18.07
CA GLU A 95 -15.87 -8.31 -19.30
C GLU A 95 -15.46 -6.85 -19.06
N ASP A 96 -14.42 -6.44 -19.80
CA ASP A 96 -14.02 -5.09 -20.22
C ASP A 96 -13.64 -4.10 -19.09
N ASP A 97 -12.38 -3.71 -18.92
CA ASP A 97 -11.61 -2.93 -19.91
C ASP A 97 -10.10 -3.19 -19.81
N GLU A 98 -9.46 -3.16 -20.97
CA GLU A 98 -8.05 -3.33 -21.28
C GLU A 98 -7.08 -2.73 -20.23
N SER A 99 -6.63 -3.55 -19.29
CA SER A 99 -5.38 -3.28 -18.59
C SER A 99 -4.22 -3.70 -19.51
N PRO A 100 -3.27 -2.81 -19.83
CA PRO A 100 -2.14 -3.18 -20.66
C PRO A 100 -1.36 -4.25 -19.90
N GLU A 101 -1.31 -5.43 -20.50
CA GLU A 101 -0.64 -6.67 -20.12
C GLU A 101 0.20 -6.59 -18.82
N PRO A 102 -0.02 -7.47 -17.83
CA PRO A 102 0.73 -7.51 -16.57
C PRO A 102 2.26 -7.35 -16.73
N ASP A 103 2.79 -7.89 -17.82
CA ASP A 103 4.21 -7.83 -18.20
C ASP A 103 4.70 -6.40 -18.46
N LYS A 104 3.82 -5.50 -18.91
CA LYS A 104 4.12 -4.09 -19.18
C LYS A 104 4.24 -3.27 -17.89
N TYR A 105 3.43 -3.58 -16.87
CA TYR A 105 3.54 -2.94 -15.54
C TYR A 105 4.83 -3.36 -14.82
N ILE A 106 5.14 -4.66 -14.84
CA ILE A 106 6.39 -5.18 -14.25
C ILE A 106 7.61 -4.62 -14.99
N SER A 107 7.57 -4.56 -16.33
CA SER A 107 8.65 -3.96 -17.13
C SER A 107 8.87 -2.47 -16.87
N GLN A 108 7.82 -1.71 -16.57
CA GLN A 108 7.94 -0.28 -16.23
C GLN A 108 8.57 -0.07 -14.83
N MET A 109 8.26 -0.94 -13.87
CA MET A 109 8.90 -0.90 -12.54
C MET A 109 10.37 -1.31 -12.60
N ILE A 110 10.72 -2.32 -13.40
CA ILE A 110 12.11 -2.79 -13.55
C ILE A 110 12.97 -1.75 -14.29
N LYS A 111 12.47 -1.15 -15.38
CA LYS A 111 13.20 -0.12 -16.14
C LYS A 111 13.48 1.16 -15.33
N GLY A 112 12.67 1.45 -14.31
CA GLY A 112 12.91 2.57 -13.40
C GLY A 112 14.14 2.36 -12.50
N ILE A 113 14.52 1.11 -12.25
CA ILE A 113 15.65 0.76 -11.37
C ILE A 113 16.97 0.81 -12.15
N GLU A 114 16.98 0.46 -13.43
CA GLU A 114 18.20 0.41 -14.27
C GLU A 114 18.76 1.79 -14.67
N LYS A 115 18.00 2.88 -14.59
CA LYS A 115 18.45 4.22 -14.98
C LYS A 115 19.29 4.96 -13.91
N THR A 116 19.70 4.27 -12.84
CA THR A 116 20.42 4.87 -11.71
C THR A 116 21.86 4.40 -11.56
N ASN A 117 22.44 3.80 -12.61
CA ASN A 117 23.88 3.49 -12.72
C ASN A 117 24.50 4.20 -13.91
#